data_AF-W6T502-F1
#
_entry.id   AF-W6T502-F1
#
_cell.length_a   1.000
_cell.length_b   1.000
_cell.length_c   1.000
_cell.angle_alpha   90.00
_cell.angle_beta   90.00
_cell.angle_gamma   90.00
#
_symmetry.space_group_name_H-M   'P 1'
#
loop_
_entity.id
_entity.type
_entity.pdbx_description
1 polymer ?
#
loop_
_entity_poly.entity_id
_entity_poly.type
_entity_poly.pdbx_seq_one_letter_code
_entity_poly.pdbx_strand_id
1 'polypeptide(L)'
;MFKLDQIDTVLADLGDHADFATIAKKEADLGVQHFQYDVAAGSTTYFGENGYIVERRTNGFEARVALEEDATKVAAIAKDYVAGKLALKDAAKQLGQAGCQAWTANLKRQIIDFSGDEGKIMATVEY
;
A
#
# COMPACT_ATOMS: atom_id res chain seq x y z
N MET A 1 -9.87 -15.38 -10.48
CA MET A 1 -10.01 -13.92 -10.64
C MET A 1 -10.68 -13.39 -9.40
N PHE A 2 -9.99 -12.52 -8.66
CA PHE A 2 -10.51 -11.89 -7.44
C PHE A 2 -11.45 -10.73 -7.77
N LYS A 3 -12.25 -10.32 -6.80
CA LYS A 3 -13.13 -9.15 -6.90
C LYS A 3 -12.86 -8.22 -5.72
N LEU A 4 -13.25 -6.95 -5.87
CA LEU A 4 -13.03 -5.94 -4.84
C LEU A 4 -13.74 -6.28 -3.53
N ASP A 5 -14.96 -6.81 -3.57
CA ASP A 5 -15.72 -7.25 -2.38
C ASP A 5 -15.02 -8.35 -1.58
N GLN A 6 -14.31 -9.25 -2.27
CA GLN A 6 -13.51 -10.31 -1.62
C GLN A 6 -12.28 -9.73 -0.91
N ILE A 7 -11.62 -8.74 -1.53
CA ILE A 7 -10.51 -8.02 -0.91
C ILE A 7 -11.01 -7.23 0.30
N ASP A 8 -12.13 -6.52 0.16
CA ASP A 8 -12.75 -5.74 1.25
C ASP A 8 -13.08 -6.62 2.46
N THR A 9 -13.63 -7.81 2.21
CA THR A 9 -13.96 -8.78 3.26
C THR A 9 -12.70 -9.23 4.00
N VAL A 10 -11.64 -9.59 3.26
CA VAL A 10 -10.36 -9.98 3.85
C VAL A 10 -9.77 -8.87 4.72
N LEU A 11 -9.73 -7.64 4.21
CA LEU A 11 -9.15 -6.51 4.94
C LEU A 11 -9.98 -6.15 6.18
N ALA A 12 -11.32 -6.23 6.10
CA ALA A 12 -12.20 -6.01 7.24
C ALA A 12 -12.02 -7.06 8.34
N ASP A 13 -11.82 -8.33 7.98
CA ASP A 13 -11.59 -9.43 8.92
C ASP A 13 -10.24 -9.34 9.63
N LEU A 14 -9.22 -8.81 8.96
CA LEU A 14 -7.87 -8.62 9.51
C LEU A 14 -7.79 -7.43 10.48
N GLY A 15 -8.60 -6.40 10.24
CA GLY A 15 -8.59 -5.16 11.02
C GLY A 15 -7.39 -4.25 10.72
N ASP A 16 -7.39 -3.08 11.35
CA ASP A 16 -6.51 -1.96 10.97
C ASP A 16 -5.02 -2.16 11.29
N HIS A 17 -4.67 -3.12 12.14
CA HIS A 17 -3.31 -3.33 12.65
C HIS A 17 -2.70 -4.69 12.25
N ALA A 18 -3.26 -5.35 11.24
CA ALA A 18 -2.63 -6.55 10.70
C ALA A 18 -1.26 -6.21 10.10
N ASP A 19 -0.27 -7.07 10.37
CA ASP A 19 1.03 -6.96 9.73
C ASP A 19 0.89 -7.19 8.22
N PHE A 20 1.79 -6.58 7.45
CA PHE A 20 1.67 -6.61 6.00
C PHE A 20 1.90 -8.00 5.42
N ALA A 21 2.71 -8.85 6.05
CA ALA A 21 2.93 -10.22 5.58
C ALA A 21 1.63 -11.03 5.63
N THR A 22 0.83 -10.86 6.68
CA THR A 22 -0.50 -11.45 6.80
C THR A 22 -1.46 -10.92 5.72
N ILE A 23 -1.50 -9.60 5.49
CA ILE A 23 -2.32 -8.98 4.44
C ILE A 23 -1.92 -9.53 3.06
N ALA A 24 -0.62 -9.46 2.74
CA ALA A 24 -0.06 -9.91 1.48
C ALA A 24 -0.36 -11.38 1.20
N LYS A 25 -0.26 -12.25 2.21
CA LYS A 25 -0.60 -13.67 2.06
C LYS A 25 -2.07 -13.84 1.66
N LYS A 26 -2.99 -13.15 2.35
CA LYS A 26 -4.43 -13.29 2.09
C LYS A 26 -4.83 -12.75 0.72
N GLU A 27 -4.28 -11.61 0.31
CA GLU A 27 -4.51 -11.08 -1.04
C GLU A 27 -3.89 -11.95 -2.13
N ALA A 28 -2.69 -12.51 -1.89
CA ALA A 28 -2.07 -13.46 -2.81
C ALA A 28 -2.88 -14.75 -2.96
N ASP A 29 -3.48 -15.26 -1.86
CA ASP A 29 -4.39 -16.42 -1.89
C ASP A 29 -5.64 -16.16 -2.75
N LEU A 30 -6.07 -14.89 -2.90
CA LEU A 30 -7.13 -14.49 -3.83
C LEU A 30 -6.65 -14.39 -5.30
N GLY A 31 -5.34 -14.38 -5.53
CA GLY A 31 -4.71 -14.27 -6.85
C GLY A 31 -4.17 -12.89 -7.19
N VAL A 32 -4.05 -11.98 -6.22
CA VAL A 32 -3.34 -10.70 -6.39
C VAL A 32 -1.83 -11.00 -6.52
N GLN A 33 -1.15 -10.38 -7.48
CA GLN A 33 0.29 -10.50 -7.68
C GLN A 33 1.05 -9.28 -7.17
N HIS A 34 0.47 -8.11 -7.37
CA HIS A 34 0.94 -6.84 -6.84
C HIS A 34 -0.21 -5.84 -6.79
N PHE A 35 -0.03 -4.77 -6.03
CA PHE A 35 -0.94 -3.63 -6.04
C PHE A 35 -0.17 -2.33 -5.86
N GLN A 36 -0.77 -1.24 -6.34
CA GLN A 36 -0.26 0.11 -6.14
C GLN A 36 -1.30 0.93 -5.38
N TYR A 37 -0.87 1.61 -4.33
CA TYR A 37 -1.66 2.57 -3.59
C TYR A 37 -1.27 3.99 -3.99
N ASP A 38 -2.26 4.84 -4.28
CA ASP A 38 -2.08 6.27 -4.51
C ASP A 38 -2.46 7.04 -3.24
N VAL A 39 -1.51 7.78 -2.68
CA VAL A 39 -1.68 8.51 -1.41
C VAL A 39 -2.64 9.68 -1.54
N ALA A 40 -2.58 10.40 -2.66
CA ALA A 40 -3.36 11.60 -2.87
C ALA A 40 -4.84 11.29 -3.16
N ALA A 41 -5.12 10.17 -3.82
CA ALA A 41 -6.48 9.72 -4.12
C ALA A 41 -7.03 8.75 -3.05
N GLY A 42 -6.16 8.19 -2.21
CA GLY A 42 -6.50 7.08 -1.34
C GLY A 42 -6.98 5.86 -2.13
N SER A 43 -6.49 5.68 -3.35
CA SER A 43 -6.96 4.67 -4.29
C SER A 43 -6.01 3.46 -4.30
N THR A 44 -6.47 2.31 -4.78
CA THR A 44 -5.64 1.12 -4.91
C THR A 44 -5.96 0.39 -6.20
N THR A 45 -4.92 0.09 -6.99
CA THR A 45 -5.03 -0.74 -8.19
C THR A 45 -4.39 -2.09 -7.91
N TYR A 46 -5.18 -3.15 -8.00
CA TYR A 46 -4.76 -4.53 -7.78
C TYR A 46 -4.55 -5.24 -9.12
N PHE A 47 -3.45 -5.98 -9.24
CA PHE A 47 -3.05 -6.65 -10.46
C PHE A 47 -2.97 -8.16 -10.25
N GLY A 48 -3.65 -8.91 -11.10
CA GLY A 48 -3.67 -10.37 -11.12
C GLY A 48 -2.96 -10.96 -12.35
N GLU A 49 -3.18 -12.25 -12.57
CA GLU A 49 -2.68 -12.97 -13.75
C GLU A 49 -3.24 -12.43 -15.07
N ASN A 50 -2.48 -12.60 -16.16
CA ASN A 50 -2.90 -12.31 -17.53
C ASN A 50 -3.40 -10.87 -17.74
N GLY A 51 -2.86 -9.90 -16.99
CA GLY A 51 -3.26 -8.49 -17.08
C GLY A 51 -4.60 -8.17 -16.41
N TYR A 52 -5.11 -9.05 -15.54
CA TYR A 52 -6.31 -8.79 -14.77
C TYR A 52 -6.11 -7.63 -13.80
N ILE A 53 -7.04 -6.68 -13.76
CA ILE A 53 -6.97 -5.47 -12.93
C ILE A 53 -8.30 -5.27 -12.20
N VAL A 54 -8.21 -4.89 -10.92
CA VAL A 54 -9.34 -4.39 -10.13
C VAL A 54 -8.93 -3.09 -9.47
N GLU A 55 -9.77 -2.07 -9.57
CA GLU A 55 -9.50 -0.74 -9.04
C GLU A 55 -10.45 -0.40 -7.89
N ARG A 56 -9.87 0.02 -6.77
CA ARG A 56 -10.56 0.76 -5.71
C ARG A 56 -10.29 2.24 -5.93
N ARG A 57 -11.31 3.01 -6.31
CA ARG A 57 -11.16 4.45 -6.61
C ARG A 57 -10.80 5.31 -5.40
N THR A 58 -11.25 4.93 -4.22
CA THR A 58 -10.86 5.54 -2.94
C THR A 58 -11.21 4.58 -1.81
N ASN A 59 -10.45 4.64 -0.72
CA ASN A 59 -10.78 4.03 0.57
C ASN A 59 -11.18 5.07 1.63
N GLY A 60 -11.28 6.36 1.27
CA GLY A 60 -11.56 7.46 2.19
C GLY A 60 -10.37 7.90 3.06
N PHE A 61 -9.16 7.43 2.74
CA PHE A 61 -7.91 7.80 3.42
C PHE A 61 -6.98 8.62 2.52
N GLU A 62 -7.54 9.37 1.57
CA GLU A 62 -6.78 10.34 0.81
C GLU A 62 -6.00 11.31 1.72
N ALA A 63 -4.75 11.56 1.36
CA ALA A 63 -3.87 12.42 2.12
C ALA A 63 -3.18 13.45 1.22
N ARG A 64 -3.00 14.67 1.74
CA ARG A 64 -2.21 15.68 1.05
C ARG A 64 -0.75 15.24 1.02
N VAL A 65 -0.19 15.14 -0.19
CA VAL A 65 1.24 14.88 -0.39
C VAL A 65 2.03 16.19 -0.33
N ALA A 66 3.09 16.21 0.47
CA ALA A 66 4.02 17.32 0.57
C ALA A 66 4.90 17.42 -0.69
N LEU A 67 5.28 18.64 -1.09
CA LEU A 67 6.20 18.84 -2.21
C LEU A 67 7.65 18.48 -1.85
N GLU A 68 8.00 18.60 -0.56
CA GLU A 68 9.33 18.25 -0.07
C GLU A 68 9.37 16.76 0.30
N GLU A 69 10.34 16.06 -0.25
CA GLU A 69 10.56 14.64 -0.05
C GLU A 69 11.52 14.38 1.10
N ASP A 70 11.10 13.55 2.07
CA ASP A 70 11.96 13.08 3.17
C ASP A 70 12.03 11.55 3.16
N ALA A 71 12.99 11.02 2.42
CA ALA A 71 13.21 9.57 2.28
C ALA A 71 13.51 8.88 3.62
N THR A 72 14.14 9.58 4.58
CA THR A 72 14.44 9.01 5.90
C THR A 72 13.16 8.82 6.71
N LYS A 73 12.26 9.82 6.70
CA LYS A 73 10.94 9.69 7.31
C LYS A 73 10.10 8.63 6.63
N VAL A 74 10.06 8.62 5.29
CA VAL A 74 9.32 7.59 4.54
C VAL A 74 9.78 6.19 4.92
N ALA A 75 11.10 5.94 4.96
CA ALA A 75 11.63 4.64 5.35
C ALA A 75 11.26 4.23 6.79
N ALA A 76 11.21 5.17 7.74
CA ALA A 76 10.80 4.89 9.12
C ALA A 76 9.30 4.55 9.21
N ILE A 77 8.44 5.39 8.60
CA ILE A 77 6.98 5.20 8.60
C ILE A 77 6.61 3.90 7.87
N ALA A 78 7.25 3.62 6.74
CA ALA A 78 7.06 2.40 5.96
C ALA A 78 7.32 1.14 6.79
N LYS A 79 8.40 1.11 7.57
CA LYS A 79 8.71 -0.03 8.45
C LYS A 79 7.66 -0.22 9.54
N ASP A 80 7.19 0.86 10.15
CA ASP A 80 6.17 0.77 11.20
C ASP A 80 4.80 0.33 10.64
N TYR A 81 4.44 0.80 9.45
CA TYR A 81 3.24 0.33 8.74
C TYR A 81 3.35 -1.16 8.37
N VAL A 82 4.47 -1.58 7.77
CA VAL A 82 4.69 -2.98 7.38
C VAL A 82 4.64 -3.91 8.59
N ALA A 83 5.16 -3.46 9.73
CA ALA A 83 5.13 -4.22 10.99
C ALA A 83 3.75 -4.20 11.71
N GLY A 84 2.70 -3.61 11.12
CA GLY A 84 1.36 -3.52 11.72
C GLY A 84 1.24 -2.51 12.86
N LYS A 85 2.26 -1.68 13.11
CA LYS A 85 2.23 -0.67 14.19
C LYS A 85 1.41 0.57 13.83
N LEU A 86 1.21 0.81 12.54
CA LEU A 86 0.39 1.91 12.03
C LEU A 86 -0.80 1.35 11.26
N ALA A 87 -1.97 1.91 11.50
CA ALA A 87 -3.13 1.69 10.65
C ALA A 87 -2.92 2.35 9.28
N LEU A 88 -3.56 1.81 8.23
CA LEU A 88 -3.47 2.34 6.87
C LEU A 88 -3.76 3.85 6.80
N LYS A 89 -4.80 4.30 7.50
CA LYS A 89 -5.19 5.71 7.56
C LYS A 89 -4.07 6.61 8.08
N ASP A 90 -3.41 6.18 9.15
CA ASP A 90 -2.32 6.94 9.77
C ASP A 90 -1.04 6.86 8.94
N ALA A 91 -0.76 5.71 8.35
CA ALA A 91 0.35 5.52 7.43
C ALA A 91 0.20 6.41 6.19
N ALA A 92 -0.94 6.39 5.51
CA ALA A 92 -1.20 7.23 4.33
C ALA A 92 -1.01 8.72 4.64
N LYS A 93 -1.54 9.18 5.78
CA LYS A 93 -1.36 10.56 6.24
C LYS A 93 0.11 10.92 6.48
N GLN A 94 0.84 10.09 7.23
CA GLN A 94 2.24 10.36 7.57
C GLN A 94 3.16 10.27 6.35
N LEU A 95 2.93 9.29 5.46
CA LEU A 95 3.65 9.13 4.21
C LEU A 95 3.43 10.32 3.28
N GLY A 96 2.18 10.79 3.13
CA GLY A 96 1.87 11.98 2.37
C GLY A 96 2.60 13.22 2.91
N GLN A 97 2.63 13.40 4.24
CA GLN A 97 3.37 14.49 4.88
C GLN A 97 4.90 14.45 4.64
N ALA A 98 5.45 13.26 4.36
CA ALA A 98 6.86 13.05 4.04
C ALA A 98 7.17 13.08 2.53
N GLY A 99 6.19 13.40 1.68
CA GLY A 99 6.35 13.50 0.22
C GLY A 99 6.19 12.19 -0.55
N CYS A 100 5.72 11.11 0.10
CA CYS A 100 5.42 9.87 -0.60
C CYS A 100 4.12 10.00 -1.40
N GLN A 101 4.18 9.77 -2.71
CA GLN A 101 3.03 9.85 -3.63
C GLN A 101 2.31 8.52 -3.76
N ALA A 102 3.05 7.40 -3.75
CA ALA A 102 2.49 6.08 -3.94
C ALA A 102 3.35 5.01 -3.27
N TRP A 103 2.79 3.81 -3.11
CA TRP A 103 3.60 2.61 -2.84
C TRP A 103 3.09 1.40 -3.63
N THR A 104 4.02 0.57 -4.07
CA THR A 104 3.75 -0.63 -4.86
C THR A 104 4.20 -1.86 -4.09
N ALA A 105 3.25 -2.70 -3.70
CA ALA A 105 3.52 -3.96 -3.03
C ALA A 105 3.60 -5.09 -4.05
N ASN A 106 4.75 -5.75 -4.15
CA ASN A 106 4.95 -6.91 -5.00
C ASN A 106 4.91 -8.19 -4.15
N LEU A 107 3.80 -8.93 -4.25
CA LEU A 107 3.53 -10.09 -3.38
C LEU A 107 4.41 -11.30 -3.72
N LYS A 108 4.90 -11.38 -4.97
CA LYS A 108 5.83 -12.45 -5.39
C LYS A 108 7.25 -12.22 -4.89
N ARG A 109 7.69 -10.95 -4.87
CA ARG A 109 9.04 -10.55 -4.43
C ARG A 109 9.10 -10.24 -2.93
N GLN A 110 7.95 -10.15 -2.26
CA GLN A 110 7.82 -9.79 -0.85
C GLN A 110 8.45 -8.44 -0.52
N ILE A 111 8.24 -7.45 -1.41
CA ILE A 111 8.74 -6.09 -1.23
C ILE A 111 7.62 -5.07 -1.41
N ILE A 112 7.77 -3.93 -0.73
CA ILE A 112 7.01 -2.72 -0.99
C ILE A 112 7.98 -1.60 -1.34
N ASP A 113 7.79 -0.99 -2.49
CA ASP A 113 8.51 0.18 -2.93
C ASP A 113 7.65 1.43 -2.69
N PHE A 114 8.14 2.36 -1.89
CA PHE A 114 7.51 3.66 -1.61
C PHE A 114 8.15 4.72 -2.49
N SER A 115 7.34 5.43 -3.27
CA SER A 115 7.80 6.37 -4.29
C SER A 115 7.31 7.79 -4.04
N GLY A 116 8.20 8.74 -4.27
CA GLY A 116 7.91 10.17 -4.33
C GLY A 116 7.59 10.62 -5.74
N ASP A 117 8.00 11.84 -6.07
CA ASP A 117 7.74 12.49 -7.35
C ASP A 117 8.36 11.74 -8.52
N GLU A 118 7.63 11.73 -9.64
CA GLU A 118 8.00 11.02 -10.87
C GLU A 118 8.35 9.52 -10.67
N GLY A 119 7.87 8.90 -9.59
CA GLY A 119 8.13 7.49 -9.28
C GLY A 119 9.50 7.21 -8.66
N LYS A 120 10.20 8.23 -8.17
CA LYS A 120 11.49 8.07 -7.47
C LYS A 120 11.32 7.23 -6.21
N ILE A 121 12.01 6.09 -6.13
CA ILE A 121 11.98 5.24 -4.94
C ILE A 121 12.65 5.94 -3.77
N MET A 122 11.88 6.12 -2.70
CA MET A 122 12.32 6.74 -1.45
C MET A 122 12.67 5.70 -0.40
N ALA A 123 11.96 4.56 -0.39
CA ALA A 123 12.24 3.44 0.49
C ALA A 123 11.75 2.12 -0.13
N THR A 124 12.46 1.03 0.20
CA THR A 124 12.02 -0.34 -0.08
C THR A 124 11.98 -1.10 1.24
N VAL A 125 10.91 -1.83 1.49
CA VAL A 125 10.73 -2.64 2.71
C VAL A 125 10.32 -4.06 2.33
N GLU A 126 11.03 -5.05 2.88
CA GLU A 126 10.68 -6.47 2.78
C GLU A 126 9.68 -6.86 3.88
N TYR A 127 8.81 -7.85 3.61
CA TYR A 127 7.82 -8.37 4.57
C TYR A 127 7.64 -9.89 4.52
#